data_AF-A0A7V9KYP1-F1
#
_entry.id   AF-A0A7V9KYP1-F1
#
_cell.length_a   1.000
_cell.length_b   1.000
_cell.length_c   1.000
_cell.angle_alpha   90.00
_cell.angle_beta   90.00
_cell.angle_gamma   90.00
#
_symmetry.space_group_name_H-M   'P 1'
#
loop_
_entity.id
_entity.type
_entity.pdbx_description
1 polymer ?
#
loop_
_entity_poly.entity_id
_entity_poly.type
_entity_poly.pdbx_seq_one_letter_code
_entity_poly.pdbx_strand_id
1 'polypeptide(L)'
;MNERIAETAERFESGSAEFYCECADPACTEWVEATLPSYEDVRSESTQFILAPGHALPEVEEVVERHEGFNVVEKVEPTLAAILTHLDPRAEPA
;
A
#
# COMPACT_ATOMS: atom_id res chain seq x y z
N MET A 1 -7.82 5.43 2.71
CA MET A 1 -7.38 6.83 2.87
C MET A 1 -6.43 7.21 1.74
N ASN A 2 -5.37 6.43 1.53
CA ASN A 2 -4.43 6.59 0.42
C ASN A 2 -5.08 6.64 -0.96
N GLU A 3 -6.15 5.88 -1.20
CA GLU A 3 -6.99 6.00 -2.39
C GLU A 3 -7.39 7.45 -2.73
N ARG A 4 -7.85 8.21 -1.73
CA ARG A 4 -8.24 9.62 -1.93
C ARG A 4 -7.04 10.53 -2.17
N ILE A 5 -5.88 10.18 -1.62
CA ILE A 5 -4.63 10.90 -1.86
C ILE A 5 -4.20 10.67 -3.31
N ALA A 6 -4.24 9.42 -3.79
CA ALA A 6 -3.93 9.06 -5.17
C ALA A 6 -4.87 9.76 -6.15
N GLU A 7 -6.19 9.69 -5.94
CA GLU A 7 -7.19 10.41 -6.75
C GLU A 7 -6.92 11.92 -6.81
N THR A 8 -6.47 12.49 -5.69
CA THR A 8 -6.13 13.92 -5.63
C THR A 8 -4.85 14.21 -6.41
N ALA A 9 -3.80 13.41 -6.22
CA ALA A 9 -2.53 13.55 -6.93
C ALA A 9 -2.72 13.42 -8.45
N GLU A 10 -3.52 12.45 -8.89
CA GLU A 10 -3.90 12.25 -10.30
C GLU A 10 -4.61 13.49 -10.85
N ARG A 11 -5.63 14.00 -10.14
CA ARG A 11 -6.40 15.18 -10.55
C ARG A 11 -5.54 16.43 -10.75
N PHE A 12 -4.49 16.57 -9.95
CA PHE A 12 -3.56 17.71 -10.01
C PHE A 12 -2.29 17.41 -10.83
N GLU A 13 -2.24 16.30 -11.56
CA GLU A 13 -1.10 15.88 -12.38
C GLU A 13 0.23 15.88 -11.59
N SER A 14 0.14 15.54 -10.31
CA SER A 14 1.28 15.49 -9.39
C SER A 14 2.00 14.16 -9.52
N GLY A 15 3.30 14.20 -9.83
CA GLY A 15 4.10 12.98 -10.02
C GLY A 15 4.39 12.20 -8.72
N SER A 16 4.25 12.84 -7.56
CA SER A 16 4.44 12.24 -6.24
C SER A 16 3.46 12.79 -5.21
N ALA A 17 3.25 12.03 -4.14
CA ALA A 17 2.45 12.41 -3.00
C ALA A 17 2.98 11.75 -1.72
N GLU A 18 2.56 12.29 -0.57
CA GLU A 18 2.75 11.65 0.73
C GLU A 18 1.56 10.72 1.00
N PHE A 19 1.83 9.43 1.14
CA PHE A 19 0.85 8.42 1.50
C PHE A 19 1.03 8.01 2.95
N TYR A 20 -0.02 7.53 3.60
CA TYR A 20 0.09 6.95 4.92
C TYR A 20 0.70 5.56 4.85
N CYS A 21 1.52 5.21 5.85
CA CYS A 21 1.98 3.85 6.07
C CYS A 21 0.79 2.91 6.30
N GLU A 22 0.75 1.79 5.58
CA GLU A 22 -0.35 0.82 5.62
C GLU A 22 -0.04 -0.37 6.53
N CYS A 23 0.79 -0.16 7.56
CA CYS A 23 1.19 -1.22 8.48
C CYS A 23 0.03 -1.68 9.36
N ALA A 24 0.18 -2.83 10.00
CA ALA A 24 -0.85 -3.38 10.88
C ALA A 24 -1.05 -2.59 12.19
N ASP A 25 -0.18 -1.62 12.51
CA ASP A 25 -0.32 -0.79 13.71
C ASP A 25 -1.41 0.28 13.50
N PRO A 26 -2.57 0.19 14.21
CA PRO A 26 -3.67 1.14 14.08
C PRO A 26 -3.34 2.54 14.63
N ALA A 27 -2.24 2.68 15.37
CA ALA A 27 -1.77 3.96 15.90
C ALA A 27 -0.67 4.60 15.03
N CYS A 28 -0.27 3.95 13.92
CA CYS A 28 0.77 4.49 13.05
C CYS A 28 0.28 5.79 12.37
N THR A 29 1.14 6.80 12.41
CA THR A 29 0.90 8.11 11.80
C THR A 29 2.00 8.52 10.81
N GLU A 30 2.86 7.57 10.44
CA GLU A 30 3.94 7.81 9.50
C GLU A 30 3.42 8.01 8.08
N TRP A 31 4.08 8.93 7.39
CA TRP A 31 3.90 9.20 5.98
C TRP A 31 5.11 8.70 5.20
N VAL A 32 4.86 8.24 3.98
CA VAL A 32 5.87 7.81 3.04
C VAL A 32 5.70 8.58 1.74
N GLU A 33 6.80 9.07 1.19
CA GLU A 33 6.80 9.70 -0.13
C GLU A 33 6.90 8.61 -1.20
N ALA A 34 5.94 8.60 -2.13
CA ALA A 34 5.98 7.71 -3.30
C ALA A 34 5.51 8.45 -4.54
N THR A 35 5.96 7.98 -5.71
CA THR A 35 5.39 8.46 -6.98
C THR A 35 3.99 7.88 -7.14
N LEU A 36 3.10 8.61 -7.83
CA LEU A 36 1.76 8.11 -8.11
C LEU A 36 1.80 6.77 -8.88
N PRO A 37 2.63 6.60 -9.94
CA PRO A 37 2.75 5.31 -10.62
C PRO A 37 3.22 4.18 -9.70
N SER A 38 4.18 4.44 -8.81
CA SER A 38 4.65 3.40 -7.88
C SER A 38 3.55 2.99 -6.89
N TYR A 39 2.74 3.93 -6.43
CA TYR A 39 1.60 3.61 -5.57
C TYR A 39 0.53 2.82 -6.33
N GLU A 40 0.26 3.19 -7.58
CA GLU A 40 -0.68 2.47 -8.46
C GLU A 40 -0.23 1.04 -8.74
N ASP A 41 1.06 0.85 -9.02
CA ASP A 41 1.66 -0.48 -9.24
C ASP A 41 1.48 -1.36 -8.01
N VAL A 42 1.78 -0.86 -6.81
CA VAL A 42 1.56 -1.58 -5.54
C VAL A 42 0.08 -1.95 -5.38
N ARG A 43 -0.83 -1.02 -5.65
CA ARG A 43 -2.26 -1.25 -5.45
C ARG A 43 -2.93 -2.03 -6.59
N SER A 44 -2.19 -2.38 -7.65
CA SER A 44 -2.66 -3.32 -8.66
C SER A 44 -2.80 -4.74 -8.10
N GLU A 45 -2.06 -5.04 -7.03
CA GLU A 45 -2.17 -6.28 -6.27
C GLU A 45 -2.81 -6.02 -4.91
N SER A 46 -4.02 -6.54 -4.70
CA SER A 46 -4.82 -6.31 -3.47
C SER A 46 -4.12 -6.73 -2.16
N THR A 47 -3.14 -7.64 -2.26
CA THR A 47 -2.34 -8.18 -1.15
C THR A 47 -1.08 -7.37 -0.84
N GLN A 48 -0.79 -6.33 -1.65
CA GLN A 48 0.39 -5.50 -1.50
C GLN A 48 0.09 -4.14 -0.85
N PHE A 49 1.05 -3.65 -0.08
CA PHE A 49 0.93 -2.45 0.75
C PHE A 49 2.25 -1.68 0.83
N ILE A 50 2.16 -0.36 0.94
CA ILE A 50 3.31 0.52 1.17
C ILE A 50 3.53 0.78 2.67
N LEU A 51 4.72 0.46 3.15
CA LEU A 51 5.11 0.62 4.56
C LEU A 51 6.31 1.52 4.73
N ALA A 52 6.34 2.27 5.83
CA ALA A 52 7.57 2.93 6.27
C ALA A 52 8.68 1.90 6.55
N PRO A 53 9.97 2.23 6.32
CA PRO A 53 11.07 1.32 6.56
C PRO A 53 11.09 0.82 8.00
N GLY A 54 11.12 -0.52 8.17
CA GLY A 54 11.10 -1.16 9.49
C GLY A 54 9.72 -1.45 10.07
N HIS A 55 8.63 -1.08 9.38
CA HIS A 55 7.26 -1.32 9.84
C HIS A 55 6.65 -2.64 9.34
N ALA A 56 7.40 -3.42 8.56
CA ALA A 56 6.98 -4.75 8.12
C ALA A 56 6.98 -5.73 9.30
N LEU A 57 5.99 -6.63 9.32
CA LEU A 57 5.87 -7.71 10.32
C LEU A 57 6.24 -9.06 9.69
N PRO A 58 7.47 -9.56 9.87
CA PRO A 58 7.97 -10.76 9.17
C PRO A 58 7.20 -12.05 9.46
N GLU A 59 6.34 -12.06 10.48
CA GLU A 59 5.50 -13.20 10.84
C GLU A 59 4.30 -13.38 9.91
N VAL A 60 3.86 -12.32 9.21
CA VAL A 60 2.64 -12.31 8.39
C VAL A 60 2.81 -11.59 7.04
N GLU A 61 3.96 -10.97 6.80
CA GLU A 61 4.28 -10.19 5.61
C GLU A 61 5.68 -10.52 5.07
N GLU A 62 5.85 -10.42 3.76
CA GLU A 62 7.13 -10.46 3.09
C GLU A 62 7.44 -9.14 2.39
N VAL A 63 8.66 -8.62 2.53
CA VAL A 63 9.10 -7.43 1.79
C VAL A 63 9.48 -7.84 0.37
N VAL A 64 8.63 -7.50 -0.59
CA VAL A 64 8.82 -7.84 -2.01
C VAL A 64 9.65 -6.78 -2.75
N GLU A 65 9.56 -5.51 -2.35
CA GLU A 65 10.35 -4.42 -2.92
C GLU A 65 10.81 -3.41 -1.85
N ARG A 66 11.94 -2.75 -2.11
CA ARG A 66 12.51 -1.72 -1.25
C ARG A 66 12.81 -0.48 -2.06
N HIS A 67 12.28 0.65 -1.63
CA HIS A 67 12.52 1.96 -2.23
C HIS A 67 13.21 2.89 -1.22
N GLU A 68 13.63 4.06 -1.70
CA GLU A 68 14.11 5.11 -0.82
C GLU A 68 12.91 5.72 -0.08
N GLY A 69 12.76 5.39 1.21
CA GLY A 69 11.71 5.96 2.07
C GLY A 69 10.48 5.07 2.30
N PHE A 70 10.33 3.95 1.60
CA PHE A 70 9.29 2.96 1.88
C PHE A 70 9.65 1.55 1.38
N ASN A 71 8.94 0.56 1.89
CA ASN A 71 8.98 -0.82 1.41
C ASN A 71 7.61 -1.22 0.88
N VAL A 72 7.59 -2.08 -0.14
CA VAL A 72 6.39 -2.79 -0.54
C VAL A 72 6.39 -4.15 0.14
N VAL A 73 5.29 -4.47 0.81
CA VAL A 73 5.10 -5.79 1.41
C VAL A 73 3.93 -6.50 0.78
N GLU A 74 4.01 -7.83 0.74
CA GLU A 74 2.90 -8.71 0.42
C GLU A 74 2.44 -9.45 1.68
N LYS A 75 1.14 -9.47 1.91
CA LYS A 75 0.51 -10.24 2.99
C LYS A 75 0.43 -11.71 2.57
N VAL A 76 1.19 -12.57 3.22
CA VAL A 76 1.36 -13.99 2.82
C VAL A 76 0.45 -14.96 3.58
N GLU A 77 -0.29 -14.49 4.59
CA GLU A 77 -1.23 -15.34 5.33
C GLU A 77 -2.47 -15.65 4.46
N PRO A 78 -2.76 -16.93 4.12
CA PRO A 78 -3.76 -17.28 3.12
C PRO A 78 -5.19 -16.79 3.41
N THR A 79 -5.59 -16.78 4.69
CA THR A 79 -6.91 -16.30 5.11
C THR A 79 -7.01 -14.79 4.90
N LEU A 80 -5.97 -14.07 5.31
CA LEU A 80 -5.87 -12.63 5.10
C LEU A 80 -5.84 -12.26 3.62
N ALA A 81 -5.06 -12.96 2.80
CA ALA A 81 -5.01 -12.72 1.35
C ALA A 81 -6.39 -12.86 0.70
N ALA A 82 -7.15 -13.92 1.02
CA ALA A 82 -8.51 -14.11 0.51
C ALA A 82 -9.48 -13.00 0.95
N ILE A 83 -9.37 -12.54 2.19
CA ILE A 83 -10.17 -11.41 2.71
C ILE A 83 -9.83 -10.12 1.97
N LEU A 84 -8.54 -9.83 1.78
CA LEU A 84 -8.07 -8.63 1.10
C LEU A 84 -8.53 -8.58 -0.35
N THR A 85 -8.42 -9.69 -1.08
CA THR A 85 -8.93 -9.77 -2.45
C THR A 85 -10.45 -9.56 -2.52
N HIS A 86 -11.21 -10.11 -1.58
CA HIS A 86 -12.67 -9.94 -1.57
C HIS A 86 -13.12 -8.52 -1.19
N LEU A 87 -12.36 -7.86 -0.32
CA LEU A 87 -12.65 -6.51 0.16
C LEU A 87 -11.95 -5.41 -0.66
N ASP A 88 -11.25 -5.79 -1.73
CA ASP A 88 -10.53 -4.82 -2.55
C ASP A 88 -11.51 -3.87 -3.23
N PRO A 89 -11.46 -2.56 -2.94
CA PRO A 89 -12.31 -1.58 -3.62
C PRO A 89 -12.02 -1.47 -5.12
N ARG A 90 -10.86 -1.96 -5.59
CA ARG A 90 -10.48 -2.00 -7.00
C ARG A 90 -10.88 -3.31 -7.71
N ALA A 91 -11.40 -4.30 -7.00
CA ALA A 91 -11.89 -5.50 -7.65
C ALA A 91 -13.02 -5.13 -8.62
N GLU A 92 -12.91 -5.51 -9.90
CA GLU A 92 -13.99 -5.28 -10.85
C GLU A 92 -15.27 -5.96 -10.32
N PRO A 93 -16.41 -5.26 -10.25
CA PRO A 93 -17.66 -5.93 -9.96
C PRO A 93 -17.95 -6.91 -11.10
N ALA A 94 -18.08 -8.20 -10.75
CA ALA A 94 -18.46 -9.26 -11.67
C ALA A 94 -19.82 -9.00 -12.36
#